data_AF-A0A358DIV6-F1
#
_entry.id   AF-A0A358DIV6-F1
#
_cell.length_a   1.000
_cell.length_b   1.000
_cell.length_c   1.000
_cell.angle_alpha   90.00
_cell.angle_beta   90.00
_cell.angle_gamma   90.00
#
_symmetry.space_group_name_H-M   'P 1'
#
loop_
_entity.id
_entity.type
_entity.pdbx_description
1 polymer ?
#
loop_
_entity_poly.entity_id
_entity_poly.type
_entity_poly.pdbx_seq_one_letter_code
_entity_poly.pdbx_strand_id
1 'polypeptide(L)'
;MAYICIATRDVDRQLKVIGLLYQKKRSQMKKLFEFREEYTTGELNETEVKANPMEQFQQWLQAAIDSGVPEANAMTIATCTASGKPSARVVLLKEINKNGFVFFTNYLSRKGRELL
;
A
#
# COMPACT_ATOMS: atom_id res chain seq x y z
N MET A 1 -14.25 50.14 11.75
CA MET A 1 -13.84 50.40 10.35
C MET A 1 -14.89 49.73 9.47
N ALA A 2 -15.77 50.53 8.87
CA ALA A 2 -16.90 50.03 8.09
C ALA A 2 -16.41 49.55 6.72
N TYR A 3 -16.86 48.36 6.30
CA TYR A 3 -17.08 48.10 4.88
C TYR A 3 -18.46 47.49 4.69
N ILE A 4 -19.12 48.11 3.72
CA ILE A 4 -20.52 48.05 3.33
C ILE A 4 -20.91 46.68 2.78
N CYS A 5 -22.16 46.32 3.08
CA CYS A 5 -22.92 45.21 2.57
C CYS A 5 -23.19 45.36 1.06
N ILE A 6 -22.79 44.37 0.24
CA ILE A 6 -23.46 44.05 -1.02
C ILE A 6 -23.52 42.52 -1.15
N ALA A 7 -24.46 41.91 -0.44
CA ALA A 7 -24.90 40.55 -0.75
C ALA A 7 -26.14 40.66 -1.65
N THR A 8 -25.92 40.66 -2.96
CA THR A 8 -26.94 40.36 -3.94
C THR A 8 -27.58 39.02 -3.59
N ARG A 9 -28.91 38.92 -3.59
CA ARG A 9 -29.73 37.74 -3.23
C ARG A 9 -29.38 36.43 -3.98
N ASP A 10 -28.46 36.47 -4.95
CA ASP A 10 -28.05 35.35 -5.80
C ASP A 10 -26.88 34.52 -5.21
N VAL A 11 -26.03 35.11 -4.35
CA VAL A 11 -24.86 34.40 -3.76
C VAL A 11 -25.28 33.45 -2.63
N ASP A 12 -26.35 33.79 -1.90
CA ASP A 12 -26.92 32.94 -0.84
C ASP A 12 -27.53 31.64 -1.38
N ARG A 13 -28.01 31.66 -2.64
CA ARG A 13 -28.60 30.48 -3.28
C ARG A 13 -27.50 29.50 -3.71
N GLN A 14 -26.37 29.99 -4.21
CA GLN A 14 -25.22 29.14 -4.55
C GLN A 14 -24.56 28.54 -3.31
N LEU A 15 -24.38 29.30 -2.22
CA LEU A 15 -23.81 28.77 -0.97
C LEU A 15 -24.72 27.71 -0.33
N LYS A 16 -26.05 27.87 -0.41
CA LYS A 16 -27.01 26.81 0.02
C LYS A 16 -26.96 25.58 -0.88
N VAL A 17 -26.82 25.73 -2.20
CA VAL A 17 -26.72 24.59 -3.13
C VAL A 17 -25.40 23.85 -2.93
N ILE A 18 -24.28 24.54 -2.75
CA ILE A 18 -22.98 23.92 -2.44
C ILE A 18 -23.05 23.25 -1.06
N GLY A 19 -23.68 23.87 -0.06
CA GLY A 19 -23.90 23.28 1.26
C GLY A 19 -24.81 22.03 1.23
N LEU A 20 -25.89 22.05 0.46
CA LEU A 20 -26.79 20.91 0.24
C LEU A 20 -26.12 19.80 -0.56
N LEU A 21 -25.29 20.13 -1.57
CA LEU A 21 -24.47 19.17 -2.30
C LEU A 21 -23.40 18.56 -1.41
N TYR A 22 -22.78 19.35 -0.54
CA TYR A 22 -21.78 18.88 0.42
C TYR A 22 -22.43 17.95 1.48
N GLN A 23 -23.61 18.29 1.99
CA GLN A 23 -24.37 17.43 2.90
C GLN A 23 -24.90 16.16 2.20
N LYS A 24 -25.37 16.27 0.96
CA LYS A 24 -25.84 15.13 0.14
C LYS A 24 -24.71 14.18 -0.23
N LYS A 25 -23.50 14.70 -0.49
CA LYS A 25 -22.28 13.90 -0.75
C LYS A 25 -21.76 13.21 0.52
N ARG A 26 -21.94 13.84 1.69
CA ARG A 26 -21.62 13.24 3.00
C ARG A 26 -22.58 12.12 3.40
N SER A 27 -23.84 12.18 2.97
CA SER A 27 -24.82 11.10 3.15
C SER A 27 -24.54 9.85 2.29
N GLN A 28 -23.71 9.98 1.25
CA GLN A 28 -23.32 8.88 0.34
C GLN A 28 -21.87 8.42 0.54
N MET A 29 -21.18 8.97 1.54
CA MET A 29 -19.82 8.57 1.89
C MET A 29 -19.92 7.41 2.89
N LYS A 30 -19.74 6.19 2.39
CA LYS A 30 -19.61 4.99 3.21
C LYS A 30 -18.63 5.26 4.37
N LYS A 31 -19.00 4.81 5.56
CA LYS A 31 -18.16 5.00 6.74
C LYS A 31 -16.85 4.23 6.52
N LEU A 32 -15.72 4.76 6.98
CA LEU A 32 -14.38 4.21 6.73
C LEU A 32 -14.27 2.71 7.06
N PHE A 33 -15.00 2.22 8.06
CA PHE A 33 -14.98 0.81 8.44
C PHE A 33 -15.71 -0.13 7.46
N GLU A 34 -16.60 0.41 6.61
CA GLU A 34 -17.34 -0.36 5.60
C GLU A 34 -16.48 -0.71 4.38
N PHE A 35 -15.25 -0.19 4.30
CA PHE A 35 -14.22 -0.58 3.31
C PHE A 35 -13.34 -1.74 3.79
N ARG A 36 -13.65 -2.33 4.95
CA ARG A 36 -12.90 -3.48 5.44
C ARG A 36 -13.27 -4.70 4.59
N GLU A 37 -12.34 -5.12 3.75
CA GLU A 37 -12.35 -6.46 3.19
C GLU A 37 -12.22 -7.46 4.36
N GLU A 38 -13.16 -8.39 4.47
CA GLU A 38 -13.00 -9.52 5.38
C GLU A 38 -11.98 -10.48 4.76
N TYR A 39 -10.80 -10.58 5.39
CA TYR A 39 -9.75 -11.53 5.00
C TYR A 39 -10.08 -12.95 5.49
N THR A 40 -11.21 -13.50 5.05
CA THR A 40 -11.70 -14.84 5.41
C THR A 40 -11.10 -15.97 4.56
N THR A 41 -9.97 -15.72 3.91
CA THR A 41 -9.37 -16.64 2.93
C THR A 41 -8.23 -17.46 3.53
N GLY A 42 -8.52 -18.73 3.82
CA GLY A 42 -7.56 -19.77 4.18
C GLY A 42 -7.05 -19.70 5.63
N GLU A 43 -6.72 -20.86 6.19
CA GLU A 43 -5.98 -20.99 7.44
C GLU A 43 -4.55 -21.45 7.15
N LEU A 44 -3.59 -20.97 7.94
CA LEU A 44 -2.20 -21.44 7.89
C LEU A 44 -1.95 -22.32 9.11
N ASN A 45 -1.79 -23.62 8.89
CA ASN A 45 -1.46 -24.58 9.94
C ASN A 45 0.04 -24.93 9.90
N GLU A 46 0.71 -24.88 11.06
CA GLU A 46 2.13 -25.22 11.19
C GLU A 46 2.44 -26.65 10.71
N THR A 47 1.50 -27.59 10.87
CA THR A 47 1.68 -28.97 10.41
C THR A 47 1.60 -29.13 8.89
N GLU A 48 1.11 -28.11 8.19
CA GLU A 48 0.91 -28.11 6.74
C GLU A 48 2.00 -27.30 6.00
N VAL A 49 2.85 -26.60 6.75
CA VAL A 49 3.96 -25.82 6.22
C VAL A 49 5.15 -26.72 5.90
N LYS A 50 5.79 -26.49 4.76
CA LYS A 50 7.03 -27.17 4.39
C LYS A 50 8.16 -26.85 5.38
N ALA A 51 8.96 -27.84 5.72
CA ALA A 51 10.13 -27.68 6.58
C ALA A 51 11.18 -26.70 5.99
N ASN A 52 11.28 -26.63 4.65
CA ASN A 52 12.15 -25.68 3.98
C ASN A 52 11.39 -24.37 3.69
N PRO A 53 11.75 -23.23 4.32
CA PRO A 53 11.05 -21.97 4.15
C PRO A 53 11.14 -21.43 2.72
N MET A 54 12.23 -21.72 1.99
CA MET A 54 12.39 -21.29 0.61
C MET A 54 11.44 -22.04 -0.33
N GLU A 55 11.14 -23.31 -0.03
CA GLU A 55 10.14 -24.08 -0.79
C GLU A 55 8.72 -23.65 -0.45
N GLN A 56 8.45 -23.32 0.82
CA GLN A 56 7.16 -22.76 1.24
C GLN A 56 6.88 -21.44 0.52
N PHE A 57 7.87 -20.55 0.49
CA PHE A 57 7.75 -19.27 -0.19
C PHE A 57 7.49 -19.43 -1.70
N GLN A 58 8.21 -20.34 -2.37
CA GLN A 58 8.00 -20.62 -3.79
C GLN A 58 6.57 -21.10 -4.08
N GLN A 59 6.01 -21.94 -3.20
CA GLN A 59 4.62 -22.39 -3.34
C GLN A 59 3.64 -21.21 -3.22
N TRP A 60 3.84 -20.30 -2.28
CA TRP A 60 2.99 -19.11 -2.15
C TRP A 60 3.13 -18.14 -3.31
N LEU A 61 4.36 -17.91 -3.79
CA LEU A 61 4.59 -17.06 -4.96
C LEU A 61 3.89 -17.64 -6.18
N GLN A 62 3.97 -18.96 -6.39
CA GLN A 62 3.29 -19.63 -7.50
C GLN A 62 1.77 -19.49 -7.38
N ALA A 63 1.20 -19.72 -6.19
CA ALA A 63 -0.23 -19.54 -5.97
C ALA A 63 -0.71 -18.09 -6.23
N ALA A 64 0.08 -17.08 -5.88
CA ALA A 64 -0.21 -15.68 -6.18
C ALA A 64 -0.17 -15.40 -7.69
N ILE A 65 0.81 -15.95 -8.41
CA ILE A 65 0.91 -15.86 -9.87
C ILE A 65 -0.32 -16.50 -10.53
N ASP A 66 -0.66 -17.73 -10.12
CA ASP A 66 -1.78 -18.49 -10.67
C ASP A 66 -3.13 -17.81 -10.40
N SER A 67 -3.23 -17.08 -9.29
CA SER A 67 -4.40 -16.27 -8.92
C SER A 67 -4.48 -14.92 -9.64
N GLY A 68 -3.48 -14.59 -10.48
CA GLY A 68 -3.45 -13.34 -11.24
C GLY A 68 -3.14 -12.10 -10.41
N VAL A 69 -2.46 -12.25 -9.26
CA VAL A 69 -2.06 -11.10 -8.43
C VAL A 69 -1.12 -10.18 -9.22
N PRO A 70 -1.44 -8.89 -9.39
CA PRO A 70 -0.57 -7.95 -10.07
C PRO A 70 0.79 -7.83 -9.36
N GLU A 71 1.88 -7.89 -10.12
CA GLU A 71 3.24 -7.74 -9.60
C GLU A 71 3.53 -8.66 -8.39
N ALA A 72 3.12 -9.94 -8.46
CA ALA A 72 3.29 -10.92 -7.37
C ALA A 72 4.74 -11.08 -6.85
N ASN A 73 5.73 -10.70 -7.68
CA ASN A 73 7.15 -10.70 -7.32
C ASN A 73 7.65 -9.35 -6.77
N ALA A 74 6.79 -8.34 -6.61
CA ALA A 74 7.15 -7.09 -5.95
C ALA A 74 7.28 -7.30 -4.44
N MET A 75 8.36 -6.78 -3.86
CA MET A 75 8.64 -6.87 -2.43
C MET A 75 9.16 -5.53 -1.89
N THR A 76 8.94 -5.28 -0.61
CA THR A 76 9.47 -4.09 0.07
C THR A 76 10.76 -4.45 0.81
N ILE A 77 11.84 -3.74 0.49
CA ILE A 77 13.10 -3.85 1.22
C ILE A 77 13.28 -2.64 2.11
N ALA A 78 13.50 -2.91 3.40
CA ALA A 78 13.94 -1.93 4.38
C ALA A 78 15.45 -2.07 4.64
N THR A 79 16.16 -0.96 4.57
CA THR A 79 17.58 -0.84 4.95
C THR A 79 17.71 0.24 6.03
N CYS A 80 18.79 0.24 6.79
CA CYS A 80 19.08 1.30 7.75
C CYS A 80 20.48 1.88 7.55
N THR A 81 20.64 3.15 7.92
CA THR A 81 21.99 3.72 8.06
C THR A 81 22.69 3.12 9.28
N ALA A 82 24.01 3.31 9.41
CA ALA A 82 24.76 2.92 10.61
C ALA A 82 24.20 3.54 11.91
N SER A 83 23.56 4.71 11.82
CA SER A 83 22.86 5.36 12.92
C SER A 83 21.44 4.82 13.17
N GLY A 84 21.05 3.72 12.52
CA GLY A 84 19.75 3.06 12.70
C GLY A 84 18.57 3.75 12.02
N LYS A 85 18.77 4.70 11.09
CA LYS A 85 17.65 5.38 10.41
C LYS A 85 17.12 4.53 9.26
N PRO A 86 15.89 3.99 9.33
CA PRO A 86 15.38 3.08 8.32
C PRO A 86 14.94 3.82 7.04
N SER A 87 15.00 3.13 5.91
CA SER A 87 14.40 3.52 4.64
C SER A 87 13.84 2.29 3.92
N ALA A 88 12.60 2.38 3.43
CA ALA A 88 11.92 1.28 2.73
C ALA A 88 11.55 1.69 1.30
N ARG A 89 11.56 0.72 0.38
CA ARG A 89 11.10 0.90 -1.00
C ARG A 89 10.67 -0.42 -1.63
N VAL A 90 9.84 -0.34 -2.66
CA VAL A 90 9.48 -1.47 -3.50
C VAL A 90 10.63 -1.81 -4.45
N VAL A 91 10.91 -3.09 -4.63
CA VAL A 91 11.80 -3.68 -5.62
C VAL A 91 11.14 -4.92 -6.23
N LEU A 92 11.69 -5.42 -7.34
CA LEU A 92 11.22 -6.66 -7.96
C LEU A 92 12.18 -7.80 -7.62
N LEU A 93 11.62 -8.89 -7.09
CA LEU A 93 12.30 -10.17 -6.97
C LEU A 93 12.55 -10.75 -8.36
N LYS A 94 13.79 -11.18 -8.62
CA LYS A 94 14.23 -11.70 -9.92
C LYS A 94 14.55 -13.18 -9.89
N GLU A 95 15.11 -13.67 -8.79
CA GLU A 95 15.46 -15.07 -8.63
C GLU A 95 15.34 -15.47 -7.16
N ILE A 96 15.04 -16.75 -6.94
CA ILE A 96 15.09 -17.42 -5.65
C ILE A 96 16.09 -18.56 -5.80
N ASN A 97 17.11 -18.61 -4.96
CA ASN A 97 18.07 -19.71 -4.96
C ASN A 97 18.35 -20.20 -3.55
N LYS A 98 19.23 -21.21 -3.43
CA LYS A 98 19.60 -21.82 -2.15
C LYS A 98 20.18 -20.84 -1.12
N ASN A 99 20.69 -19.69 -1.57
CA ASN A 99 21.28 -18.67 -0.71
C ASN A 99 20.29 -17.54 -0.35
N GLY A 100 19.08 -17.52 -0.95
CA GLY A 100 18.03 -16.57 -0.64
C GLY A 100 17.42 -15.87 -1.86
N PHE A 101 17.06 -14.61 -1.68
CA PHE A 101 16.36 -13.77 -2.65
C PHE A 101 17.31 -12.88 -3.44
N VAL A 102 17.15 -12.83 -4.76
CA VAL A 102 17.94 -11.99 -5.65
C VAL A 102 17.06 -10.89 -6.24
N PHE A 103 17.52 -9.65 -6.13
CA PHE A 103 16.90 -8.48 -6.72
C PHE A 103 17.99 -7.56 -7.28
N PHE A 104 17.66 -6.80 -8.31
CA PHE A 104 18.59 -5.83 -8.88
C PHE A 104 18.27 -4.42 -8.40
N THR A 105 19.33 -3.64 -8.21
CA THR A 105 19.22 -2.25 -7.80
C THR A 105 20.41 -1.45 -8.30
N ASN A 106 20.25 -0.13 -8.41
CA ASN A 106 21.37 0.73 -8.74
C ASN A 106 22.33 0.87 -7.53
N TYR A 107 23.59 0.48 -7.72
CA TYR A 107 24.65 0.56 -6.70
C TYR A 107 24.88 1.98 -6.16
N LEU A 108 24.70 3.02 -6.98
CA LEU A 108 24.87 4.42 -6.56
C LEU A 108 23.67 4.96 -5.78
N SER A 109 22.58 4.20 -5.70
CA SER A 109 21.42 4.61 -4.92
C SER A 109 21.72 4.56 -3.42
N ARG A 110 20.98 5.35 -2.64
CA ARG A 110 21.14 5.43 -1.19
C ARG A 110 21.17 4.04 -0.50
N LYS A 111 20.36 3.08 -0.95
CA LYS A 111 20.39 1.68 -0.44
C LYS A 111 21.64 0.91 -0.81
N GLY A 112 22.17 1.11 -2.01
CA GLY A 112 23.41 0.46 -2.43
C GLY A 112 24.56 0.87 -1.50
N ARG A 113 24.57 2.15 -1.08
CA ARG A 113 25.49 2.66 -0.06
C ARG A 113 25.16 2.31 1.39
N GLU A 114 23.94 1.87 1.68
CA GLU A 114 23.56 1.39 3.04
C GLU A 114 23.80 -0.12 3.19
N LEU A 115 23.90 -0.87 2.08
CA LEU A 115 24.10 -2.32 2.05
C LEU A 115 25.56 -2.76 1.81
N LEU A 116 26.41 -1.85 1.31
CA LEU A 116 27.87 -2.01 1.18
C LEU A 116 28.56 -1.31 2.36
#